data_AF-A0A7L0EUS4-F1
#
_entry.id   AF-A0A7L0EUS4-F1
#
_cell.length_a   1.000
_cell.length_b   1.000
_cell.length_c   1.000
_cell.angle_alpha   90.00
_cell.angle_beta   90.00
_cell.angle_gamma   90.00
#
_symmetry.space_group_name_H-M   'P 1'
#
loop_
_entity.id
_entity.type
_entity.pdbx_description
1 polymer ?
#
loop_
_entity_poly.entity_id
_entity_poly.type
_entity_poly.pdbx_seq_one_letter_code
_entity_poly.pdbx_strand_id
1 'polypeptide(L)' 'SPQTLITLCHYATSRDRHLFPAPDAFRPERWLRRDAARHPFASLPFGLGKRSCIGRRLAQFEVGLALAQV' A
#
# COMPACT_ATOMS: atom_id res chain seq x y z
N SER A 1 -6.83 25.12 -13.04
CA SER A 1 -7.70 25.80 -12.07
C SER A 1 -7.14 25.58 -10.68
N PRO A 2 -6.94 26.61 -9.85
CA PRO A 2 -6.41 26.46 -8.48
C PRO A 2 -7.32 25.64 -7.53
N GLN A 3 -8.49 25.20 -7.99
CA GLN A 3 -9.47 24.41 -7.21
C GLN A 3 -9.66 22.98 -7.74
N THR A 4 -8.77 22.48 -8.60
CA THR A 4 -8.87 21.11 -9.09
C THR A 4 -8.58 20.12 -7.96
N LEU A 5 -9.59 19.33 -7.59
CA LEU A 5 -9.43 18.20 -6.66
C LEU A 5 -8.63 17.09 -7.34
N ILE A 6 -7.58 16.63 -6.67
CA ILE A 6 -6.80 15.47 -7.09
C ILE A 6 -7.03 14.37 -6.06
N THR A 7 -7.39 13.17 -6.54
CA THR A 7 -7.64 12.01 -5.68
C THR A 7 -6.71 10.87 -6.08
N LEU A 8 -6.14 10.20 -5.08
CA LEU A 8 -5.41 8.95 -5.27
C LEU A 8 -6.40 7.79 -5.16
N CYS A 9 -6.63 7.09 -6.26
CA CYS A 9 -7.45 5.88 -6.24
C CYS A 9 -6.59 4.67 -5.88
N HIS A 10 -6.36 4.46 -4.57
CA HIS A 10 -5.54 3.35 -4.07
C HIS A 10 -6.02 1.97 -4.55
N TYR A 11 -7.34 1.80 -4.71
CA TYR A 11 -7.92 0.56 -5.20
C TYR A 11 -7.48 0.25 -6.64
N ALA A 12 -7.57 1.24 -7.52
CA ALA A 12 -7.19 1.09 -8.92
C ALA A 12 -5.68 0.85 -9.06
N THR A 13 -4.83 1.62 -8.36
CA THR A 13 -3.38 1.44 -8.42
C THR A 13 -2.94 0.08 -7.88
N SER A 14 -3.57 -0.41 -6.82
CA SER A 14 -3.27 -1.73 -6.24
C SER A 14 -3.71 -2.89 -7.13
N ARG A 15 -4.62 -2.64 -8.08
CA ARG A 15 -5.09 -3.62 -9.08
C ARG A 15 -4.50 -3.43 -10.47
N ASP A 16 -3.62 -2.46 -10.65
CA ASP A 16 -2.96 -2.26 -11.93
C ASP A 16 -1.93 -3.39 -12.17
N ARG A 17 -2.17 -4.20 -13.20
CA ARG A 17 -1.30 -5.31 -13.62
C ARG A 17 0.11 -4.86 -14.01
N HIS A 18 0.29 -3.59 -14.42
CA HIS A 18 1.59 -3.02 -14.76
C HIS A 18 2.42 -2.72 -13.51
N LEU A 19 1.77 -2.45 -12.37
CA LEU A 19 2.44 -2.22 -11.08
C LEU A 19 2.50 -3.51 -10.23
N PHE A 20 1.48 -4.36 -10.34
CA PHE A 20 1.32 -5.59 -9.57
C PHE A 20 0.91 -6.73 -10.51
N PRO A 21 1.87 -7.53 -11.01
CA PRO A 21 1.56 -8.75 -11.76
C PRO A 21 0.66 -9.68 -10.94
N ALA A 22 -0.35 -10.27 -11.61
CA ALA A 22 -1.43 -11.04 -10.97
C ALA A 22 -2.02 -10.30 -9.74
N PRO A 23 -2.70 -9.15 -9.94
CA PRO A 23 -3.14 -8.28 -8.85
C PRO A 23 -4.23 -8.90 -7.97
N ASP A 24 -5.06 -9.77 -8.54
CA ASP A 24 -6.14 -10.45 -7.80
C ASP A 24 -5.68 -11.71 -7.06
N ALA A 25 -4.42 -12.13 -7.26
CA ALA A 25 -3.84 -13.27 -6.57
C ALA A 25 -3.20 -12.83 -5.23
N PHE A 26 -3.61 -13.49 -4.14
CA PHE A 26 -2.98 -13.31 -2.82
C PHE A 26 -1.57 -13.91 -2.84
N ARG A 27 -0.57 -13.02 -2.95
CA ARG A 27 0.85 -13.37 -3.09
C ARG A 27 1.71 -12.56 -2.12
N PRO A 28 1.80 -12.93 -0.83
CA PRO A 28 2.57 -12.21 0.18
C PRO A 28 4.06 -12.05 -0.17
N GLU A 29 4.62 -13.02 -0.88
CA GLU A 29 6.03 -13.08 -1.27
C GLU A 29 6.48 -11.88 -2.12
N ARG A 30 5.52 -11.19 -2.78
CA ARG A 30 5.78 -9.97 -3.55
C ARG A 30 6.33 -8.81 -2.69
N TRP A 31 6.17 -8.89 -1.37
CA TRP A 31 6.64 -7.87 -0.41
C TRP A 31 7.95 -8.25 0.28
N LEU A 32 8.49 -9.45 0.04
CA LEU A 32 9.70 -9.95 0.71
C LEU A 32 11.00 -9.51 0.01
N ARG A 33 10.96 -9.20 -1.29
CA ARG A 33 12.14 -8.84 -2.08
C ARG A 33 12.27 -7.32 -2.20
N ARG A 34 13.44 -6.76 -1.87
CA ARG A 34 13.74 -5.33 -2.03
C ARG A 34 13.95 -4.92 -3.50
N ASP A 35 14.29 -5.89 -4.33
CA ASP A 35 14.76 -5.75 -5.70
C ASP A 35 13.65 -5.88 -6.75
N ALA A 36 12.40 -6.13 -6.30
CA ALA A 36 11.25 -5.99 -7.18
C ALA A 36 11.08 -4.50 -7.49
N ALA A 37 11.51 -4.09 -8.70
CA ALA A 37 11.34 -2.74 -9.23
C ALA A 37 9.87 -2.33 -9.18
N ARG A 38 9.48 -1.69 -8.08
CA ARG A 38 8.12 -1.23 -7.81
C ARG A 38 8.19 0.26 -7.70
N HIS A 39 7.26 0.93 -8.37
CA HIS A 39 7.15 2.37 -8.23
C HIS A 39 6.93 2.71 -6.74
N PRO A 40 7.69 3.64 -6.14
CA PRO A 40 7.61 3.95 -4.71
C PRO A 40 6.21 4.36 -4.22
N PHE A 41 5.36 4.79 -5.14
CA PHE A 41 3.98 5.22 -4.89
C PHE A 41 2.92 4.23 -5.40
N ALA A 42 3.32 3.02 -5.83
CA ALA A 42 2.37 2.01 -6.32
C ALA A 42 1.42 1.51 -5.22
N SER A 43 1.87 1.46 -3.98
CA SER A 43 1.07 1.07 -2.82
C SER A 43 1.25 2.09 -1.69
N LEU A 44 0.15 2.73 -1.31
CA LEU A 44 0.10 3.77 -0.28
C LEU A 44 -1.11 3.53 0.67
N PRO A 45 -1.22 2.35 1.30
CA PRO A 45 -2.40 1.98 2.11
C PRO A 45 -2.62 2.90 3.32
N PHE A 46 -1.58 3.60 3.76
CA PHE A 46 -1.62 4.57 4.86
C PHE A 46 -1.36 6.01 4.38
N GLY A 47 -1.41 6.28 3.07
CA GLY A 47 -1.03 7.55 2.48
C GLY A 47 0.46 7.88 2.61
N LEU A 48 0.82 9.11 2.25
CA LEU A 48 2.19 9.62 2.27
C LEU A 48 2.22 11.07 2.79
N GLY A 49 3.31 11.46 3.46
CA GLY A 49 3.58 12.84 3.85
C GLY A 49 2.78 13.31 5.08
N LYS A 50 2.61 14.63 5.19
CA LYS A 50 2.05 15.30 6.39
C LYS A 50 0.60 14.92 6.71
N ARG A 51 -0.13 14.34 5.76
CA ARG A 51 -1.53 13.91 5.88
C ARG A 51 -1.68 12.39 5.75
N SER A 52 -0.59 11.64 5.89
CA SER A 52 -0.64 10.18 6.03
C SER A 52 -1.36 9.77 7.32
N CYS A 53 -1.78 8.51 7.38
CA CYS A 53 -2.49 7.96 8.53
C CYS A 53 -1.62 8.05 9.80
N ILE A 54 -2.10 8.82 10.78
CA ILE A 54 -1.44 8.99 12.08
C ILE A 54 -1.30 7.67 12.84
N GLY A 55 -2.25 6.74 12.65
CA GLY A 55 -2.29 5.43 13.29
C GLY A 55 -1.45 4.35 12.58
N ARG A 56 -0.71 4.67 11.51
CA ARG A 56 0.03 3.66 10.71
C ARG A 56 0.87 2.71 11.57
N ARG A 57 1.66 3.26 12.50
CA ARG A 57 2.56 2.44 13.33
C ARG A 57 1.78 1.55 14.30
N LEU A 58 0.72 2.09 14.89
CA LEU A 58 -0.16 1.33 15.80
C LEU A 58 -0.83 0.19 15.04
N ALA A 59 -1.47 0.46 13.90
CA ALA A 59 -2.12 -0.55 13.07
C ALA A 59 -1.15 -1.66 12.61
N GLN A 60 0.05 -1.29 12.17
CA GLN A 60 1.06 -2.27 11.77
C GLN A 60 1.50 -3.15 12.96
N PHE A 61 1.62 -2.56 14.14
CA PHE A 61 1.97 -3.28 15.36
C PHE A 61 0.85 -4.24 15.79
N GLU A 62 -0.39 -3.76 15.85
CA GLU A 62 -1.55 -4.56 16.26
C GLU A 62 -1.81 -5.72 15.31
N VAL A 63 -1.73 -5.51 13.99
CA VAL A 63 -1.85 -6.59 13.00
C VAL A 63 -0.72 -7.60 13.16
N GLY A 64 0.51 -7.15 13.39
CA GLY A 64 1.65 -8.03 13.63
C GLY A 64 1.47 -8.88 14.89
N LEU A 65 1.00 -8.27 15.98
CA LEU A 65 0.71 -8.98 17.24
C LEU A 65 -0.42 -9.99 17.07
N ALA A 66 -1.53 -9.58 16.45
CA ALA A 66 -2.67 -10.45 16.21
C ALA A 66 -2.27 -11.69 15.39
N LEU A 67 -1.45 -11.52 14.34
CA LEU A 67 -0.96 -12.64 13.51
C LEU A 67 0.01 -13.56 14.26
N ALA A 68 0.78 -13.05 15.22
CA ALA A 68 1.73 -13.84 16.01
C ALA A 68 1.07 -14.67 17.13
N GLN A 69 -0.19 -14.37 17.46
CA GLN A 69 -0.97 -15.05 18.51
C GLN A 69 -1.83 -16.19 17.98
N VAL A 70 -1.84 -16.42 16.66
CA VAL A 70 -2.55 -17.51 15.99
C VAL A 70 -1.68 -18.76 15.94
#